data_AF-A0ABD3XI26-F1
#
_entry.id   AF-A0ABD3XI26-F1
#
_cell.length_a   1.000
_cell.length_b   1.000
_cell.length_c   1.000
_cell.angle_alpha   90.00
_cell.angle_beta   90.00
_cell.angle_gamma   90.00
#
_symmetry.space_group_name_H-M   'P 1'
#
loop_
_entity.id
_entity.type
_entity.pdbx_description
1 polymer ?
#
loop_
_entity_poly.entity_id
_entity_poly.type
_entity_poly.pdbx_seq_one_letter_code
_entity_poly.pdbx_strand_id
1 'polypeptide(L)'
;MTASITETRKDKILKSLRKKLLFRRATHTSEGPDSGGESSVITKVRRGILAGNKNANKGSRKIEIGWLNFDTSNQMCRQVRKKRGGSTRRVDICKESTIKEVEAVAKSLFFPNGTSPNGPIENFDFEIRDFSGEKTECKETIGEINILRFYLASK
;
A
#
# COMPACT_ATOMS: atom_id res chain seq x y z
N MET A 1 -5.24 -4.96 50.46
CA MET A 1 -6.04 -4.43 49.33
C MET A 1 -5.34 -4.83 48.04
N THR A 2 -5.84 -5.82 47.31
CA THR A 2 -5.23 -6.33 46.07
C THR A 2 -5.90 -5.68 44.86
N ALA A 3 -5.17 -4.85 44.12
CA ALA A 3 -5.66 -4.19 42.92
C ALA A 3 -5.78 -5.19 41.77
N SER A 4 -6.97 -5.34 41.18
CA SER A 4 -7.17 -6.18 39.99
C SER A 4 -6.60 -5.47 38.76
N ILE A 5 -5.52 -6.00 38.20
CA ILE A 5 -4.92 -5.51 36.96
C ILE A 5 -5.87 -5.89 35.81
N THR A 6 -6.54 -4.90 35.22
CA THR A 6 -7.41 -5.11 34.05
C THR A 6 -6.57 -5.35 32.80
N GLU A 7 -6.77 -6.49 32.13
CA GLU A 7 -6.05 -6.91 30.92
C GLU A 7 -6.27 -5.90 29.77
N THR A 8 -5.20 -5.19 29.37
CA THR A 8 -5.30 -4.15 28.35
C THR A 8 -5.38 -4.75 26.94
N ARG A 9 -5.85 -3.97 25.96
CA ARG A 9 -5.89 -4.38 24.54
C ARG A 9 -4.50 -4.78 24.02
N LYS A 10 -3.44 -4.13 24.50
CA LYS A 10 -2.05 -4.47 24.15
C LYS A 10 -1.69 -5.87 24.65
N ASP A 11 -2.10 -6.24 25.86
CA ASP A 11 -1.83 -7.55 26.44
C ASP A 11 -2.52 -8.67 25.66
N LYS A 12 -3.76 -8.45 25.22
CA LYS A 12 -4.49 -9.40 24.37
C LYS A 12 -3.79 -9.64 23.03
N ILE A 13 -3.27 -8.58 22.40
CA ILE A 13 -2.52 -8.68 21.14
C ILE A 13 -1.21 -9.44 21.36
N LEU A 14 -0.46 -9.09 22.41
CA LEU A 14 0.80 -9.75 22.74
C LEU A 14 0.60 -11.24 23.08
N LYS A 15 -0.47 -11.57 23.79
CA LYS A 15 -0.84 -12.96 24.11
C LYS A 15 -1.20 -13.77 22.85
N SER A 16 -1.95 -13.16 21.94
CA SER A 16 -2.29 -13.77 20.64
C SER A 16 -1.03 -14.00 19.77
N LEU A 17 -0.11 -13.02 19.74
CA LEU A 17 1.16 -13.13 19.02
C LEU A 17 2.05 -14.23 19.61
N ARG A 18 2.22 -14.27 20.93
CA ARG A 18 2.97 -15.32 21.63
C ARG A 18 2.38 -16.70 21.32
N LYS A 19 1.05 -16.86 21.36
CA LYS A 19 0.38 -18.12 21.01
C LYS A 19 0.66 -18.54 19.56
N LYS A 20 0.65 -17.60 18.61
CA LYS A 20 0.98 -17.87 17.20
C LYS A 20 2.45 -18.25 16.98
N LEU A 21 3.37 -17.66 17.72
CA LEU A 21 4.81 -17.96 17.63
C LEU A 21 5.15 -19.33 18.26
N LEU A 22 4.51 -19.67 19.38
CA LEU A 22 4.68 -20.97 20.04
C LEU A 22 4.14 -22.12 19.17
N PHE A 23 3.01 -21.92 18.49
CA PHE A 23 2.48 -22.89 17.53
C PHE A 23 3.42 -23.16 16.34
N ARG A 24 4.31 -22.21 16.00
CA ARG A 24 5.36 -22.40 14.97
C ARG A 24 6.59 -23.15 15.49
N ARG A 25 6.83 -23.18 16.80
CA ARG A 25 8.02 -23.84 17.39
C ARG A 25 7.76 -25.30 17.72
N ALA A 26 6.53 -25.67 18.08
CA ALA A 26 6.14 -27.05 18.34
C ALA A 26 6.19 -27.97 17.09
N THR A 27 6.38 -27.42 15.89
CA THR A 27 6.57 -28.21 14.64
C THR A 27 8.03 -28.52 14.31
N HIS A 28 8.98 -28.18 15.18
CA HIS A 28 10.42 -28.34 14.96
C HIS A 28 11.17 -29.03 16.13
N THR A 29 10.50 -29.89 16.90
CA THR A 29 11.19 -30.75 17.89
C THR A 29 10.65 -32.16 17.81
N SER A 30 11.25 -32.95 16.93
CA SER A 30 11.46 -34.40 17.10
C SER A 30 12.48 -34.85 16.06
N GLU A 31 13.75 -34.97 16.47
CA GLU A 31 14.72 -35.84 15.77
C GLU A 31 14.32 -37.32 15.99
N GLY A 32 14.59 -38.18 15.00
CA GLY A 32 13.94 -39.49 14.73
C GLY A 32 14.29 -40.68 15.66
N PRO A 33 14.23 -41.96 15.24
CA PRO A 33 14.03 -42.53 13.90
C PRO A 33 12.83 -43.52 13.80
N ASP A 34 12.60 -44.04 12.59
CA ASP A 34 12.06 -45.38 12.28
C ASP A 34 10.91 -45.41 11.24
N SER A 35 10.99 -46.48 10.47
CA SER A 35 10.34 -46.88 9.23
C SER A 35 8.83 -46.72 9.14
N GLY A 36 8.38 -46.52 7.89
CA GLY A 36 7.16 -47.13 7.40
C GLY A 36 5.97 -46.20 7.19
N GLY A 37 5.71 -45.88 5.92
CA GLY A 37 4.35 -45.68 5.41
C GLY A 37 3.72 -44.29 5.60
N GLU A 38 3.09 -43.79 4.53
CA GLU A 38 2.13 -42.68 4.50
C GLU A 38 2.64 -41.22 4.62
N SER A 39 3.58 -40.85 3.73
CA SER A 39 4.10 -39.47 3.60
C SER A 39 3.49 -38.63 2.45
N SER A 40 2.20 -38.81 2.11
CA SER A 40 1.62 -38.11 0.94
C SER A 40 0.61 -36.99 1.28
N VAL A 41 0.00 -37.01 2.48
CA VAL A 41 -1.14 -36.10 2.76
C VAL A 41 -0.71 -34.81 3.49
N ILE A 42 0.28 -34.87 4.38
CA ILE A 42 0.65 -33.76 5.27
C ILE A 42 1.50 -32.68 4.55
N THR A 43 2.26 -33.04 3.52
CA THR A 43 3.07 -32.10 2.70
C THR A 43 2.24 -31.20 1.76
N LYS A 44 0.94 -31.51 1.52
CA LYS A 44 0.05 -30.63 0.74
C LYS A 44 -0.42 -29.41 1.55
N VAL A 45 -0.67 -29.58 2.84
CA VAL A 45 -1.26 -28.52 3.68
C VAL A 45 -0.25 -27.40 3.97
N ARG A 46 1.04 -27.73 4.12
CA ARG A 46 2.11 -26.74 4.38
C ARG A 46 2.51 -25.91 3.16
N ARG A 47 2.31 -26.42 1.94
CA ARG A 47 2.56 -25.65 0.69
C ARG A 47 1.51 -24.57 0.44
N GLY A 48 0.30 -24.71 0.97
CA GLY A 48 -0.80 -23.77 0.70
C GLY A 48 -0.66 -22.40 1.39
N ILE A 49 0.06 -22.32 2.51
CA ILE A 49 0.16 -21.09 3.33
C ILE A 49 1.31 -20.19 2.87
N LEU A 50 2.33 -20.75 2.19
CA LEU A 50 3.43 -20.03 1.56
C LEU A 50 3.35 -20.06 0.01
N ALA A 51 2.32 -20.70 -0.56
CA ALA A 51 2.04 -20.57 -2.00
C ALA A 51 1.97 -19.08 -2.30
N GLY A 52 2.96 -18.62 -3.09
CA GLY A 52 3.46 -17.24 -3.13
C GLY A 52 2.38 -16.17 -3.00
N ASN A 53 2.73 -15.07 -2.34
CA ASN A 53 1.84 -13.94 -2.10
C ASN A 53 1.06 -13.62 -3.39
N LYS A 54 -0.22 -14.02 -3.47
CA LYS A 54 -1.00 -13.97 -4.71
C LYS A 54 -1.04 -12.57 -5.30
N ASN A 55 -0.85 -11.54 -4.47
CA ASN A 55 -0.76 -10.15 -4.90
C ASN A 55 0.57 -9.80 -5.59
N ALA A 56 1.68 -10.47 -5.25
CA ALA A 56 2.94 -10.33 -5.96
C ALA A 56 2.84 -10.82 -7.40
N ASN A 57 2.01 -11.84 -7.66
CA ASN A 57 1.81 -12.40 -9.00
C ASN A 57 0.75 -11.67 -9.84
N LYS A 58 -0.02 -10.75 -9.27
CA LYS A 58 -0.99 -9.95 -10.06
C LYS A 58 -0.23 -9.00 -10.97
N GLY A 59 -0.68 -8.82 -12.21
CA GLY A 59 -0.14 -7.80 -13.12
C GLY A 59 -0.50 -6.37 -12.72
N SER A 60 -1.41 -6.19 -11.76
CA SER A 60 -1.82 -4.89 -11.26
C SER A 60 -1.47 -4.69 -9.78
N ARG A 61 -1.40 -3.42 -9.37
CA ARG A 61 -1.11 -3.00 -8.01
C ARG A 61 -2.05 -1.87 -7.61
N LYS A 62 -2.60 -1.98 -6.40
CA LYS A 62 -3.42 -0.91 -5.81
C LYS A 62 -2.53 0.18 -5.25
N ILE A 63 -2.72 1.40 -5.74
CA ILE A 63 -2.03 2.60 -5.27
C ILE A 63 -3.04 3.64 -4.77
N GLU A 64 -2.57 4.57 -3.96
CA GLU A 64 -3.29 5.75 -3.52
C GLU A 64 -2.76 6.98 -4.26
N ILE A 65 -3.65 7.79 -4.80
CA ILE A 65 -3.30 9.04 -5.47
C ILE A 65 -4.06 10.18 -4.79
N GLY A 66 -3.32 11.17 -4.28
CA GLY A 66 -3.87 12.42 -3.77
C GLY A 66 -3.61 13.59 -4.71
N TRP A 67 -4.21 14.74 -4.40
CA TRP A 67 -3.93 16.00 -5.08
C TRP A 67 -3.35 17.02 -4.09
N LEU A 68 -2.19 17.58 -4.43
CA LEU A 68 -1.57 18.73 -3.80
C LEU A 68 -1.68 19.93 -4.74
N ASN A 69 -2.04 21.10 -4.21
CA ASN A 69 -1.99 22.35 -4.93
C ASN A 69 -0.97 23.26 -4.27
N PHE A 70 -0.08 23.86 -5.06
CA PHE A 70 0.86 24.86 -4.57
C PHE A 70 0.09 26.11 -4.18
N ASP A 71 0.37 26.61 -2.98
CA ASP A 71 -0.20 27.85 -2.46
C ASP A 71 0.88 28.92 -2.53
N THR A 72 0.79 29.81 -3.51
CA THR A 72 1.78 30.87 -3.74
C THR A 72 1.91 31.81 -2.55
N SER A 73 0.83 32.06 -1.81
CA SER A 73 0.86 32.93 -0.63
C SER A 73 1.65 32.32 0.52
N ASN A 74 1.55 31.00 0.69
CA ASN A 74 2.21 30.27 1.77
C ASN A 74 3.48 29.52 1.32
N GLN A 75 3.85 29.62 0.04
CA GLN A 75 5.00 28.94 -0.58
C GLN A 75 5.07 27.44 -0.26
N MET A 76 3.91 26.78 -0.18
CA MET A 76 3.82 25.38 0.26
C MET A 76 2.75 24.61 -0.53
N CYS A 77 3.01 23.33 -0.79
CA CYS A 77 2.02 22.42 -1.32
C CYS A 77 1.00 22.04 -0.24
N ARG A 78 -0.29 22.22 -0.52
CA ARG A 78 -1.38 21.82 0.37
C ARG A 78 -2.27 20.78 -0.27
N GLN A 79 -2.64 19.76 0.50
CA GLN A 79 -3.56 18.74 0.01
C GLN A 79 -4.96 19.33 -0.24
N VAL A 80 -5.46 19.16 -1.45
CA VAL A 80 -6.81 19.58 -1.81
C VAL A 80 -7.82 18.67 -1.12
N ARG A 81 -8.74 19.26 -0.37
CA ARG A 81 -9.76 18.51 0.39
C ARG A 81 -10.87 18.00 -0.52
N LYS A 82 -11.57 16.94 -0.09
CA LYS A 82 -12.67 16.31 -0.84
C LYS A 82 -13.73 17.30 -1.33
N LYS A 83 -14.11 18.29 -0.50
CA LYS A 83 -15.10 19.32 -0.86
C LYS A 83 -14.69 20.16 -2.07
N ARG A 84 -13.40 20.24 -2.39
CA ARG A 84 -12.82 20.96 -3.55
C ARG A 84 -12.39 20.00 -4.67
N GLY A 85 -12.95 18.79 -4.73
CA GLY A 85 -12.64 17.80 -5.78
C GLY A 85 -11.38 16.95 -5.54
N GLY A 86 -10.61 17.24 -4.48
CA GLY A 86 -9.40 16.50 -4.11
C GLY A 86 -9.70 15.21 -3.33
N SER A 87 -9.06 15.07 -2.16
CA SER A 87 -8.92 13.82 -1.38
C SER A 87 -7.91 12.84 -1.98
N THR A 88 -7.81 11.66 -1.37
CA THR A 88 -6.98 10.55 -1.82
C THR A 88 -7.89 9.47 -2.38
N ARG A 89 -7.59 9.00 -3.59
CA ARG A 89 -8.35 7.99 -4.32
C ARG A 89 -7.51 6.73 -4.44
N ARG A 90 -8.13 5.56 -4.29
CA ARG A 90 -7.49 4.27 -4.54
C ARG A 90 -7.76 3.84 -5.96
N VAL A 91 -6.72 3.47 -6.69
CA VAL A 91 -6.82 2.94 -8.05
C VAL A 91 -5.99 1.66 -8.18
N ASP A 92 -6.42 0.79 -9.07
CA ASP A 92 -5.66 -0.39 -9.49
C ASP A 92 -4.95 -0.02 -10.80
N ILE A 93 -3.62 -0.12 -10.83
CA ILE A 93 -2.81 0.25 -12.00
C ILE A 93 -1.94 -0.92 -12.43
N CYS A 94 -1.61 -1.01 -13.73
CA CYS A 94 -0.66 -2.00 -14.25
C CYS A 94 0.70 -1.83 -13.57
N LYS A 95 1.39 -2.93 -13.26
CA LYS A 95 2.71 -2.87 -12.63
C LYS A 95 3.75 -2.30 -13.57
N GLU A 96 3.58 -2.53 -14.85
CA GLU A 96 4.44 -2.07 -15.94
C GLU A 96 4.24 -0.59 -16.25
N SER A 97 3.21 0.04 -15.66
CA SER A 97 2.94 1.46 -15.88
C SER A 97 4.07 2.34 -15.36
N THR A 98 4.31 3.42 -16.08
CA THR A 98 5.32 4.44 -15.71
C THR A 98 4.70 5.53 -14.82
N ILE A 99 5.55 6.36 -14.20
CA ILE A 99 5.10 7.54 -13.46
C ILE A 99 4.31 8.53 -14.34
N LYS A 100 4.65 8.63 -15.63
CA LYS A 100 3.91 9.48 -16.59
C LYS A 100 2.48 8.99 -16.80
N GLU A 101 2.28 7.67 -16.86
CA GLU A 101 0.94 7.08 -16.92
C GLU A 101 0.17 7.30 -15.63
N VAL A 102 0.82 7.21 -14.46
CA VAL A 102 0.20 7.60 -13.18
C VAL A 102 -0.25 9.05 -13.20
N GLU A 103 0.55 9.96 -13.77
CA GLU A 103 0.17 11.36 -13.93
C GLU A 103 -1.08 11.53 -14.79
N ALA A 104 -1.16 10.83 -15.94
CA ALA A 104 -2.34 10.86 -16.80
C ALA A 104 -3.59 10.33 -16.08
N VAL A 105 -3.45 9.22 -15.34
CA VAL A 105 -4.53 8.69 -14.50
C VAL A 105 -4.95 9.72 -13.45
N ALA A 106 -3.99 10.33 -12.76
CA ALA A 106 -4.27 11.33 -11.74
C ALA A 106 -4.98 12.57 -12.30
N LYS A 107 -4.56 13.06 -13.47
CA LYS A 107 -5.22 14.15 -14.19
C LYS A 107 -6.68 13.80 -14.48
N SER A 108 -6.96 12.60 -15.00
CA SER A 108 -8.34 12.16 -15.25
C SER A 108 -9.20 12.06 -13.97
N LEU A 109 -8.58 11.75 -12.82
CA LEU A 109 -9.26 11.62 -11.54
C LEU A 109 -9.67 12.96 -10.93
N PHE A 110 -8.79 13.97 -11.03
CA PHE A 110 -8.98 15.27 -10.37
C PHE A 110 -9.50 16.36 -11.30
N PHE A 111 -9.30 16.20 -12.61
CA PHE A 111 -9.74 17.11 -13.68
C PHE A 111 -10.60 16.33 -14.69
N PRO A 112 -11.74 15.75 -14.27
CA PRO A 112 -12.64 15.10 -15.22
C PRO A 112 -13.08 16.11 -16.28
N ASN A 113 -13.04 15.71 -17.57
CA ASN A 113 -13.28 16.60 -18.71
C ASN A 113 -12.35 17.84 -18.74
N GLY A 114 -11.13 17.71 -18.20
CA GLY A 114 -10.13 18.78 -18.20
C GLY A 114 -10.40 19.90 -17.19
N THR A 115 -11.37 19.75 -16.28
CA THR A 115 -11.73 20.82 -15.32
C THR A 115 -11.86 20.29 -13.90
N SER A 116 -11.39 21.08 -12.93
CA SER A 116 -11.60 20.83 -11.50
C SER A 116 -12.33 22.01 -10.85
N PRO A 117 -12.81 21.88 -9.60
CA PRO A 117 -13.33 23.03 -8.84
C PRO A 117 -12.34 24.17 -8.63
N ASN A 118 -11.04 23.96 -8.87
CA ASN A 118 -10.03 25.00 -8.78
C ASN A 118 -9.67 25.63 -10.14
N GLY A 119 -10.24 25.14 -11.25
CA GLY A 119 -9.97 25.66 -12.59
C GLY A 119 -9.72 24.57 -13.64
N PRO A 120 -9.55 24.99 -14.91
CA PRO A 120 -9.19 24.11 -16.02
C PRO A 120 -7.76 23.59 -15.88
N ILE A 121 -7.50 22.42 -16.45
CA ILE A 121 -6.22 21.72 -16.38
C ILE A 121 -5.07 22.52 -17.01
N GLU A 122 -5.37 23.36 -18.01
CA GLU A 122 -4.40 24.20 -18.72
C GLU A 122 -3.78 25.30 -17.84
N ASN A 123 -4.42 25.62 -16.71
CA ASN A 123 -3.92 26.63 -15.78
C ASN A 123 -2.83 26.10 -14.83
N PHE A 124 -2.48 24.82 -14.92
CA PHE A 124 -1.63 24.16 -13.95
C PHE A 124 -0.49 23.40 -14.63
N ASP A 125 0.69 23.52 -14.04
CA ASP A 125 1.79 22.60 -14.30
C ASP A 125 1.74 21.45 -13.32
N PHE A 126 1.97 20.23 -13.81
CA PHE A 126 1.82 19.02 -13.02
C PHE A 126 3.13 18.26 -12.85
N GLU A 127 3.30 17.69 -11.67
CA GLU A 127 4.33 16.70 -11.38
C GLU A 127 3.78 15.64 -10.42
N ILE A 128 4.31 14.42 -10.52
CA ILE A 128 4.05 13.38 -9.52
C ILE A 128 5.07 13.50 -8.38
N ARG A 129 4.55 13.46 -7.16
CA ARG A 129 5.32 13.38 -5.93
C ARG A 129 5.02 12.10 -5.18
N ASP A 130 5.98 11.64 -4.40
CA ASP A 130 5.82 10.49 -3.52
C ASP A 130 5.13 10.90 -2.20
N PHE A 131 5.08 9.99 -1.23
CA PHE A 131 4.50 10.29 0.07
C PHE A 131 5.32 11.30 0.91
N SER A 132 6.64 11.39 0.69
CA SER A 132 7.49 12.36 1.38
C SER A 132 7.33 13.79 0.84
N GLY A 133 6.74 13.93 -0.36
CA GLY A 133 6.51 15.20 -1.03
C GLY A 133 7.64 15.58 -1.99
N GLU A 134 8.58 14.66 -2.24
CA GLU A 134 9.64 14.79 -3.23
C GLU A 134 9.13 14.39 -4.61
N LYS A 135 9.73 14.99 -5.65
CA LYS A 135 9.38 14.68 -7.04
C LYS A 135 9.80 13.25 -7.35
N THR A 136 8.86 12.47 -7.89
CA THR A 136 9.14 11.09 -8.30
C THR A 136 9.67 11.08 -9.73
N GLU A 137 10.99 11.19 -9.90
CA GLU A 137 11.65 10.98 -11.19
C GLU A 137 12.16 9.55 -11.30
N CYS A 138 11.24 8.61 -11.50
CA CYS A 138 11.59 7.20 -11.67
C CYS A 138 11.37 6.79 -13.13
N LYS A 139 12.42 6.23 -13.75
CA LYS A 139 12.31 5.47 -15.01
C LYS A 139 11.70 4.08 -14.78
N GLU A 140 11.69 3.66 -13.51
CA GLU A 140 11.13 2.41 -13.03
C GLU A 140 9.60 2.39 -13.13
N THR A 141 9.06 1.18 -13.16
CA THR A 141 7.62 0.92 -13.23
C THR A 141 6.98 0.85 -11.83
N ILE A 142 5.65 0.92 -11.75
CA ILE A 142 4.92 0.80 -10.46
C ILE A 142 5.17 -0.53 -9.74
N GLY A 143 5.52 -1.58 -10.48
CA GLY A 143 5.89 -2.89 -9.96
C GLY A 143 7.22 -2.89 -9.21
N GLU A 144 8.17 -2.05 -9.63
CA GLU A 144 9.56 -2.02 -9.14
C GLU A 144 9.71 -1.12 -7.92
N ILE A 145 8.94 -0.03 -7.85
CA ILE A 145 9.01 0.94 -6.75
C ILE A 145 8.27 0.45 -5.50
N ASN A 146 8.80 0.70 -4.30
CA ASN A 146 8.12 0.29 -3.05
C ASN A 146 7.04 1.28 -2.57
N ILE A 147 6.92 2.42 -3.25
CA ILE A 147 5.98 3.49 -2.90
C ILE A 147 4.59 3.16 -3.45
N LEU A 148 3.58 3.28 -2.59
CA LEU A 148 2.18 2.97 -2.92
C LEU A 148 1.28 4.20 -2.92
N ARG A 149 1.80 5.35 -2.52
CA ARG A 149 1.04 6.58 -2.37
C ARG A 149 1.75 7.71 -3.07
N PHE A 150 1.04 8.29 -4.03
CA PHE A 150 1.50 9.37 -4.87
C PHE A 150 0.60 10.59 -4.69
N TYR A 151 1.12 11.73 -5.08
CA TYR A 151 0.37 12.96 -5.19
C TYR A 151 0.59 13.57 -6.56
N LEU A 152 -0.50 13.92 -7.23
CA LEU A 152 -0.46 14.90 -8.31
C LEU A 152 -0.27 16.26 -7.66
N ALA A 153 0.85 16.93 -7.92
CA ALA A 153 1.10 18.28 -7.47
C ALA A 153 0.85 19.24 -8.63
N SER A 154 -0.08 20.18 -8.45
CA SER A 154 -0.29 21.30 -9.36
C SER A 154 0.40 22.55 -8.83
N LYS A 155 1.09 23.27 -9.72
CA LYS A 155 1.65 24.61 -9.46
C LYS A 155 0.83 25.66 -10.18
#